data_AF-A0A1C6A8J5-F1
#
_entry.id   AF-A0A1C6A8J5-F1
#
_cell.length_a   1.000
_cell.length_b   1.000
_cell.length_c   1.000
_cell.angle_alpha   90.00
_cell.angle_beta   90.00
_cell.angle_gamma   90.00
#
_symmetry.space_group_name_H-M   'P 1'
#
loop_
_entity.id
_entity.type
_entity.pdbx_description
1 polymer ?
#
loop_
_entity_poly.entity_id
_entity_poly.type
_entity_poly.pdbx_seq_one_letter_code
_entity_poly.pdbx_strand_id
1 'polypeptide(L)'
;MHSLTQLLNDYGYIIVFVALYLELMALPLPGELLMSYCGFLAFQGKLNYPTSILFASVGTICGITTSYLIGKFLDIEIVTKYGKYLHIHSKHIKKATTWFDRYGNKLLIIAFFIPGLRHITGYVSGITNLKYKKFALHAYLGALIWTFTFISLGKALGHNYKLLHTYASKYLVLGVIIIGIIVTIIYLYKKYNMSISEFIYKKISSIFILYNSLGKLKLMLILVAIGYAYLLVKGFELIHNFMNHKLDLFDKVTTIIIKAICSKEIIKNIDIFRFISFINIGIFTIVVLIVWILFKRENKYKNIGFVLITVLGGTVIIELINKTFEFNNLHVTIREFIKYSFPSEDIFFTSTLIGTILYFIIKYNKRLIIKNISVFISILICLAIGIFDISLNIQNPSGVIAGYLFATLWVIFNIVVLQLSIEIPKIESMKSM
;
A
#
# COMPACT_ATOMS: atom_id res chain seq x y z
N MET A 1 -37.85 19.19 23.76
CA MET A 1 -36.48 19.05 23.25
C MET A 1 -36.49 18.07 22.09
N HIS A 2 -36.37 18.56 20.85
CA HIS A 2 -36.20 17.66 19.70
C HIS A 2 -34.94 16.83 19.94
N SER A 3 -35.09 15.51 19.97
CA SER A 3 -33.96 14.60 20.09
C SER A 3 -33.04 14.82 18.88
N LEU A 4 -31.73 14.79 19.07
CA LEU A 4 -30.72 14.92 18.00
C LEU A 4 -31.02 13.98 16.81
N THR A 5 -31.72 12.87 17.09
CA THR A 5 -32.23 11.88 16.16
C THR A 5 -33.38 12.35 15.25
N GLN A 6 -34.26 13.26 15.70
CA GLN A 6 -35.29 13.87 14.84
C GLN A 6 -34.68 14.86 13.86
N LEU A 7 -33.75 15.71 14.30
CA LEU A 7 -33.04 16.65 13.42
C LEU A 7 -32.18 15.93 12.36
N LEU A 8 -31.58 14.78 12.70
CA LEU A 8 -30.86 13.93 11.74
C LEU A 8 -31.78 13.20 10.75
N ASN A 9 -33.01 12.85 11.15
CA ASN A 9 -34.02 12.31 10.24
C ASN A 9 -34.57 13.38 9.29
N ASP A 10 -34.72 14.62 9.76
CA ASP A 10 -35.32 15.71 8.99
C ASP A 10 -34.31 16.40 8.04
N TYR A 11 -33.03 16.52 8.45
CA TYR A 11 -31.99 17.22 7.68
C TYR A 11 -30.90 16.31 7.09
N GLY A 12 -30.92 14.99 7.35
CA GLY A 12 -29.87 14.06 6.91
C GLY A 12 -29.61 14.11 5.40
N TYR A 13 -30.67 14.17 4.59
CA TYR A 13 -30.54 14.28 3.12
C TYR A 13 -29.96 15.62 2.67
N ILE A 14 -30.35 16.72 3.33
CA ILE A 14 -29.88 18.08 3.03
C ILE A 14 -28.40 18.20 3.38
N ILE A 15 -27.98 17.67 4.53
CA ILE A 15 -26.57 17.66 4.96
C ILE A 15 -25.70 16.92 3.95
N VAL A 16 -26.14 15.74 3.48
CA VAL A 16 -25.41 14.96 2.47
C VAL A 16 -25.30 15.72 1.16
N PHE A 17 -26.39 16.33 0.71
CA PHE A 17 -26.40 17.15 -0.49
C PHE A 17 -25.40 18.31 -0.38
N VAL A 18 -25.47 19.12 0.69
CA VAL A 18 -24.62 20.30 0.86
C VAL A 18 -23.16 19.90 1.04
N ALA A 19 -22.87 18.85 1.82
CA ALA A 19 -21.51 18.41 2.05
C ALA A 19 -20.85 17.93 0.74
N LEU A 20 -21.51 17.09 -0.05
CA LEU A 20 -20.96 16.61 -1.32
C LEU A 20 -20.90 17.71 -2.38
N TYR A 21 -21.82 18.67 -2.36
CA TYR A 21 -21.74 19.88 -3.18
C TYR A 21 -20.46 20.66 -2.89
N LEU A 22 -20.25 21.01 -1.61
CA LEU A 22 -19.10 21.79 -1.15
C LEU A 22 -17.78 21.05 -1.38
N GLU A 23 -17.77 19.74 -1.15
CA GLU A 23 -16.60 18.90 -1.38
C GLU A 23 -16.12 18.99 -2.84
N LEU A 24 -17.06 18.91 -3.79
CA LEU A 24 -16.76 18.98 -5.21
C LEU A 24 -16.39 20.39 -5.68
N MET A 25 -16.67 21.41 -4.86
CA MET A 25 -16.11 22.77 -4.98
C MET A 25 -14.69 22.90 -4.38
N ALA A 26 -14.01 21.79 -4.13
CA ALA A 26 -12.64 21.70 -3.60
C ALA A 26 -12.48 22.04 -2.10
N LEU A 27 -13.56 21.99 -1.32
CA LEU A 27 -13.44 21.90 0.14
C LEU A 27 -13.01 20.48 0.53
N PRO A 28 -11.96 20.31 1.35
CA PRO A 28 -11.47 19.00 1.76
C PRO A 28 -12.40 18.37 2.80
N LEU A 29 -13.53 17.85 2.34
CA LEU A 29 -14.48 17.09 3.14
C LEU A 29 -14.34 15.59 2.84
N PRO A 30 -14.45 14.70 3.85
CA PRO A 30 -14.32 13.26 3.64
C PRO A 30 -15.62 12.64 3.11
N GLY A 31 -15.94 12.86 1.83
CA GLY A 31 -17.18 12.42 1.20
C GLY A 31 -17.44 10.92 1.29
N GLU A 32 -16.40 10.10 1.16
CA GLU A 32 -16.51 8.64 1.24
C GLU A 32 -16.99 8.18 2.61
N LEU A 33 -16.49 8.81 3.68
CA LEU A 33 -16.91 8.51 5.04
C LEU A 33 -18.36 8.93 5.25
N LEU A 34 -18.74 10.12 4.78
CA LEU A 34 -20.09 10.63 4.89
C LEU A 34 -21.10 9.72 4.18
N MET A 35 -20.83 9.35 2.93
CA MET A 35 -21.70 8.45 2.15
C MET A 35 -21.78 7.05 2.77
N SER A 36 -20.65 6.51 3.24
CA SER A 36 -20.63 5.24 3.95
C SER A 36 -21.46 5.32 5.24
N TYR A 37 -21.39 6.44 5.98
CA TYR A 37 -22.25 6.68 7.14
C TYR A 37 -23.73 6.72 6.78
N CYS A 38 -24.08 7.36 5.66
CA CYS A 38 -25.45 7.40 5.17
C CYS A 38 -25.97 6.01 4.79
N GLY A 39 -25.11 5.19 4.17
CA GLY A 39 -25.40 3.78 3.93
C GLY A 39 -25.72 3.02 5.23
N PHE A 40 -24.93 3.24 6.28
CA PHE A 40 -25.19 2.64 7.58
C PHE A 40 -26.48 3.13 8.23
N LEU A 41 -26.79 4.42 8.16
CA LEU A 41 -28.06 4.95 8.63
C LEU A 41 -29.24 4.36 7.84
N ALA A 42 -29.05 4.10 6.55
CA ALA A 42 -30.04 3.40 5.74
C ALA A 42 -30.21 1.93 6.12
N PHE A 43 -29.14 1.26 6.56
CA PHE A 43 -29.23 -0.08 7.15
C PHE A 43 -30.01 -0.07 8.48
N GLN A 44 -29.82 0.95 9.32
CA GLN A 44 -30.57 1.12 10.58
C GLN A 44 -32.05 1.52 10.38
N GLY A 45 -32.51 1.67 9.14
CA GLY A 45 -33.87 2.15 8.84
C GLY A 45 -34.09 3.64 9.13
N LYS A 46 -33.03 4.40 9.42
CA LYS A 46 -33.13 5.84 9.72
C LYS A 46 -33.16 6.72 8.47
N LEU A 47 -32.51 6.29 7.39
CA LEU A 47 -32.58 6.93 6.08
C LEU A 47 -33.13 5.96 5.03
N ASN A 48 -33.86 6.49 4.05
CA ASN A 48 -34.28 5.76 2.89
C ASN A 48 -33.08 5.60 1.93
N TYR A 49 -32.80 4.36 1.55
CA TYR A 49 -31.63 4.03 0.73
C TYR A 49 -31.67 4.67 -0.67
N PRO A 50 -32.74 4.50 -1.48
CA PRO A 50 -32.89 5.23 -2.74
C PRO A 50 -32.78 6.76 -2.59
N THR A 51 -33.44 7.35 -1.60
CA THR A 51 -33.40 8.81 -1.38
C THR A 51 -32.01 9.30 -1.01
N SER A 52 -31.25 8.51 -0.23
CA SER A 52 -29.87 8.84 0.13
C SER A 52 -28.96 8.89 -1.11
N ILE A 53 -29.09 7.92 -2.01
CA ILE A 53 -28.34 7.91 -3.28
C ILE A 53 -28.74 9.10 -4.14
N LEU A 54 -30.04 9.41 -4.22
CA LEU A 54 -30.53 10.53 -5.00
C LEU A 54 -29.93 11.86 -4.51
N PHE A 55 -30.09 12.20 -3.23
CA PHE A 55 -29.57 13.47 -2.69
C PHE A 55 -28.04 13.57 -2.77
N ALA A 56 -27.33 12.45 -2.54
CA ALA A 56 -25.89 12.42 -2.68
C ALA A 56 -25.45 12.68 -4.12
N SER A 57 -26.14 12.07 -5.08
CA SER A 57 -25.84 12.22 -6.51
C SER A 57 -26.14 13.62 -6.99
N VAL A 58 -27.29 14.20 -6.60
CA VAL A 58 -27.64 15.58 -6.97
C VAL A 58 -26.63 16.57 -6.37
N GLY A 59 -26.22 16.41 -5.11
CA GLY A 59 -25.20 17.27 -4.48
C GLY A 59 -23.88 17.22 -5.24
N THR A 60 -23.40 16.00 -5.53
CA THR A 60 -22.18 15.77 -6.30
C THR A 60 -22.26 16.36 -7.72
N ILE A 61 -23.40 16.19 -8.40
CA ILE A 61 -23.68 16.71 -9.74
C ILE A 61 -23.68 18.24 -9.75
N CYS A 62 -24.34 18.88 -8.77
CA CYS A 62 -24.35 20.33 -8.63
C CYS A 62 -22.93 20.87 -8.37
N GLY A 63 -22.16 20.20 -7.50
CA GLY A 63 -20.80 20.62 -7.17
C GLY A 63 -19.88 20.54 -8.39
N ILE A 64 -19.84 19.39 -9.07
CA ILE A 64 -18.98 19.20 -10.25
C ILE A 64 -19.38 20.12 -11.42
N THR A 65 -20.68 20.43 -11.56
CA THR A 65 -21.18 21.38 -12.55
C THR A 65 -20.72 22.80 -12.23
N THR A 66 -20.78 23.21 -10.97
CA THR A 66 -20.31 24.52 -10.51
C THR A 66 -18.80 24.65 -10.77
N SER A 67 -18.01 23.64 -10.43
CA SER A 67 -16.56 23.61 -10.70
C SER A 67 -16.24 23.69 -12.20
N TYR A 68 -17.05 23.05 -13.05
CA TYR A 68 -16.94 23.19 -14.51
C TYR A 68 -17.24 24.61 -14.99
N LEU A 69 -18.31 25.24 -14.48
CA LEU A 69 -18.66 26.61 -14.84
C LEU A 69 -17.60 27.61 -14.39
N ILE A 70 -17.05 27.43 -13.19
CA ILE A 70 -15.91 28.23 -12.70
C ILE A 70 -14.70 28.05 -13.62
N GLY A 71 -14.36 26.80 -13.97
CA GLY A 71 -13.28 26.51 -14.91
C GLY A 71 -13.50 27.15 -16.28
N LYS A 72 -14.73 27.13 -16.78
CA LYS A 72 -15.11 27.72 -18.07
C LYS A 72 -15.08 29.25 -18.03
N PHE A 73 -15.45 29.86 -16.91
CA PHE A 73 -15.38 31.31 -16.71
C PHE A 73 -13.93 31.79 -16.59
N LEU A 74 -13.07 31.00 -15.93
CA LEU A 74 -11.64 31.27 -15.88
C LEU A 74 -11.01 31.19 -17.27
N ASP A 75 -11.46 30.27 -18.13
CA ASP A 75 -10.95 30.06 -19.49
C ASP A 75 -9.41 29.88 -19.53
N ILE A 76 -8.88 29.47 -20.67
CA ILE A 76 -7.44 29.22 -20.81
C ILE A 76 -6.63 30.53 -20.83
N GLU A 77 -7.23 31.63 -21.28
CA GLU A 77 -6.57 32.94 -21.40
C GLU A 77 -6.30 33.60 -20.04
N ILE A 78 -7.25 33.58 -19.10
CA ILE A 78 -7.06 34.18 -17.76
C ILE A 78 -6.10 33.31 -16.94
N VAL A 79 -6.21 31.99 -17.04
CA VAL A 79 -5.30 31.07 -16.34
C VAL A 79 -3.88 31.14 -16.90
N THR A 80 -3.69 31.39 -18.20
CA THR A 80 -2.33 31.61 -18.75
C THR A 80 -1.75 32.97 -18.36
N LYS A 81 -2.58 34.00 -18.20
CA LYS A 81 -2.16 35.36 -17.78
C LYS A 81 -1.88 35.48 -16.28
N TYR A 82 -2.69 34.85 -15.43
CA TYR A 82 -2.60 34.96 -13.97
C TYR A 82 -2.24 33.65 -13.24
N GLY A 83 -2.14 32.52 -13.94
CA GLY A 83 -1.88 31.20 -13.33
C GLY A 83 -0.52 31.08 -12.64
N LYS A 84 0.41 31.99 -12.91
CA LYS A 84 1.68 32.10 -12.17
C LYS A 84 1.46 32.41 -10.69
N TYR A 85 0.40 33.14 -10.34
CA TYR A 85 0.00 33.43 -8.95
C TYR A 85 -0.76 32.28 -8.29
N LEU A 86 -1.42 31.43 -9.08
CA LEU A 86 -2.17 30.25 -8.62
C LEU A 86 -1.35 28.94 -8.71
N HIS A 87 -0.06 28.99 -9.00
CA HIS A 87 0.81 27.83 -9.25
C HIS A 87 0.34 26.89 -10.39
N ILE A 88 -0.52 27.36 -11.29
CA ILE A 88 -1.01 26.59 -12.44
C ILE A 88 -0.11 26.89 -13.65
N HIS A 89 0.79 25.98 -14.02
CA HIS A 89 1.63 26.15 -15.20
C HIS A 89 0.92 25.74 -16.50
N SER A 90 1.15 26.50 -17.57
CA SER A 90 0.68 26.23 -18.94
C SER A 90 1.02 24.82 -19.46
N LYS A 91 2.15 24.24 -19.01
CA LYS A 91 2.55 22.84 -19.29
C LYS A 91 1.58 21.80 -18.71
N HIS A 92 0.97 22.08 -17.56
CA HIS A 92 -0.01 21.19 -16.92
C HIS A 92 -1.36 21.25 -17.64
N ILE A 93 -1.75 22.44 -18.08
CA ILE A 93 -2.97 22.64 -18.87
C ILE A 93 -2.87 21.93 -20.21
N LYS A 94 -1.77 22.12 -20.97
CA LYS A 94 -1.52 21.40 -22.25
C LYS A 94 -1.51 19.88 -22.09
N LYS A 95 -0.94 19.38 -20.98
CA LYS A 95 -0.98 17.95 -20.65
C LYS A 95 -2.39 17.48 -20.36
N ALA A 96 -3.18 18.25 -19.63
CA ALA A 96 -4.58 17.91 -19.37
C ALA A 96 -5.40 17.88 -20.66
N THR A 97 -5.26 18.85 -21.56
CA THR A 97 -5.91 18.83 -22.89
C THR A 97 -5.53 17.59 -23.69
N THR A 98 -4.23 17.30 -23.83
CA THR A 98 -3.77 16.09 -24.55
C THR A 98 -4.21 14.79 -23.88
N TRP A 99 -4.35 14.76 -22.56
CA TRP A 99 -4.84 13.58 -21.83
C TRP A 99 -6.34 13.35 -22.08
N PHE A 100 -7.13 14.42 -22.12
CA PHE A 100 -8.54 14.37 -22.51
C PHE A 100 -8.73 13.96 -23.97
N ASP A 101 -7.92 14.52 -24.89
CA ASP A 101 -7.96 14.19 -26.32
C ASP A 101 -7.59 12.73 -26.59
N ARG A 102 -6.61 12.18 -25.84
CA ARG A 102 -6.08 10.83 -26.07
C ARG A 102 -6.93 9.72 -25.47
N TYR A 103 -7.49 9.91 -24.29
CA TYR A 103 -8.16 8.82 -23.54
C TYR A 103 -9.68 8.98 -23.43
N GLY A 104 -10.21 10.13 -23.89
CA GLY A 104 -11.64 10.37 -24.05
C GLY A 104 -12.41 10.54 -22.74
N ASN A 105 -13.67 10.91 -22.89
CA ASN A 105 -14.57 11.29 -21.79
C ASN A 105 -14.81 10.17 -20.76
N LYS A 106 -14.46 8.91 -21.05
CA LYS A 106 -14.63 7.75 -20.15
C LYS A 106 -13.78 7.85 -18.88
N LEU A 107 -12.66 8.58 -18.92
CA LEU A 107 -11.82 8.83 -17.74
C LEU A 107 -12.48 9.70 -16.69
N LEU A 108 -13.46 10.54 -17.06
CA LEU A 108 -14.21 11.34 -16.09
C LEU A 108 -14.93 10.45 -15.08
N ILE A 109 -15.39 9.27 -15.50
CA ILE A 109 -16.05 8.29 -14.62
C ILE A 109 -15.04 7.71 -13.63
N ILE A 110 -13.89 7.27 -14.12
CA ILE A 110 -12.82 6.67 -13.29
C ILE A 110 -12.25 7.69 -12.31
N ALA A 111 -12.18 8.96 -12.70
CA ALA A 111 -11.60 10.01 -11.89
C ALA A 111 -12.34 10.26 -10.56
N PHE A 112 -13.63 9.91 -10.45
CA PHE A 112 -14.37 9.97 -9.17
C PHE A 112 -13.79 9.03 -8.11
N PHE A 113 -13.21 7.90 -8.52
CA PHE A 113 -12.62 6.89 -7.64
C PHE A 113 -11.17 7.20 -7.25
N ILE A 114 -10.56 8.26 -7.80
CA ILE A 114 -9.19 8.67 -7.51
C ILE A 114 -9.25 9.91 -6.62
N PRO A 115 -8.88 9.80 -5.31
CA PRO A 115 -8.86 10.94 -4.40
C PRO A 115 -8.00 12.09 -4.94
N GLY A 116 -8.43 13.34 -4.74
CA GLY A 116 -7.76 14.52 -5.28
C GLY A 116 -8.08 14.80 -6.75
N LEU A 117 -8.08 13.77 -7.60
CA LEU A 117 -8.31 13.94 -9.04
C LEU A 117 -9.74 14.43 -9.32
N ARG A 118 -10.75 13.91 -8.61
CA ARG A 118 -12.16 14.30 -8.80
C ARG A 118 -12.45 15.78 -8.53
N HIS A 119 -11.72 16.42 -7.62
CA HIS A 119 -11.96 17.83 -7.31
C HIS A 119 -11.42 18.74 -8.42
N ILE A 120 -10.42 18.26 -9.17
CA ILE A 120 -9.73 19.03 -10.21
C ILE A 120 -10.40 18.82 -11.57
N THR A 121 -11.03 17.67 -11.82
CA THR A 121 -11.58 17.31 -13.13
C THR A 121 -12.66 18.28 -13.60
N GLY A 122 -13.52 18.80 -12.72
CA GLY A 122 -14.53 19.79 -13.07
C GLY A 122 -13.90 21.07 -13.61
N TYR A 123 -13.01 21.68 -12.83
CA TYR A 123 -12.30 22.90 -13.22
C TYR A 123 -11.51 22.74 -14.52
N VAL A 124 -10.72 21.68 -14.62
CA VAL A 124 -9.92 21.42 -15.83
C VAL A 124 -10.81 21.22 -17.05
N SER A 125 -11.91 20.49 -16.94
CA SER A 125 -12.84 20.29 -18.05
C SER A 125 -13.48 21.61 -18.52
N GLY A 126 -13.70 22.54 -17.59
CA GLY A 126 -14.16 23.89 -17.90
C GLY A 126 -13.09 24.73 -18.60
N ILE A 127 -11.86 24.76 -18.05
CA ILE A 127 -10.72 25.54 -18.57
C ILE A 127 -10.33 25.08 -19.98
N THR A 128 -10.43 23.78 -20.27
CA THR A 128 -10.16 23.23 -21.61
C THR A 128 -11.33 23.37 -22.58
N ASN A 129 -12.40 24.04 -22.15
CA ASN A 129 -13.60 24.31 -22.94
C ASN A 129 -14.26 23.03 -23.50
N LEU A 130 -14.26 21.95 -22.71
CA LEU A 130 -14.89 20.69 -23.09
C LEU A 130 -16.39 20.92 -23.28
N LYS A 131 -16.97 20.40 -24.38
CA LYS A 131 -18.42 20.56 -24.65
C LYS A 131 -19.26 20.06 -23.46
N TYR A 132 -20.07 20.94 -22.87
CA TYR A 132 -20.85 20.67 -21.65
C TYR A 132 -21.63 19.36 -21.71
N LYS A 133 -22.31 19.05 -22.83
CA LYS A 133 -23.07 17.80 -22.98
C LYS A 133 -22.20 16.55 -22.80
N LYS A 134 -20.97 16.56 -23.35
CA LYS A 134 -20.03 15.42 -23.22
C LYS A 134 -19.51 15.31 -21.79
N PHE A 135 -19.16 16.44 -21.19
CA PHE A 135 -18.75 16.52 -19.79
C PHE A 135 -19.85 15.99 -18.85
N ALA A 136 -21.04 16.57 -18.91
CA ALA A 136 -22.17 16.26 -18.04
C ALA A 136 -22.54 14.78 -18.10
N LEU A 137 -22.64 14.19 -19.29
CA LEU A 137 -22.96 12.77 -19.44
C LEU A 137 -22.00 11.86 -18.65
N HIS A 138 -20.69 12.09 -18.78
CA HIS A 138 -19.69 11.21 -18.16
C HIS A 138 -19.45 11.56 -16.70
N ALA A 139 -19.47 12.84 -16.33
CA ALA A 139 -19.32 13.29 -14.96
C ALA A 139 -20.52 12.87 -14.11
N TYR A 140 -21.74 12.92 -14.64
CA TYR A 140 -22.94 12.55 -13.88
C TYR A 140 -23.05 11.04 -13.74
N LEU A 141 -22.69 10.27 -14.78
CA LEU A 141 -22.54 8.81 -14.65
C LEU A 141 -21.48 8.45 -13.61
N GLY A 142 -20.33 9.12 -13.63
CA GLY A 142 -19.28 8.95 -12.61
C GLY A 142 -19.77 9.24 -11.20
N ALA A 143 -20.44 10.38 -11.02
CA ALA A 143 -21.04 10.77 -9.74
C ALA A 143 -22.05 9.74 -9.25
N LEU A 144 -22.98 9.29 -10.11
CA LEU A 144 -24.00 8.29 -9.76
C LEU A 144 -23.39 6.95 -9.37
N ILE A 145 -22.44 6.43 -10.15
CA ILE A 145 -21.78 5.15 -9.84
C ILE A 145 -21.02 5.28 -8.52
N TRP A 146 -20.30 6.39 -8.33
CA TRP A 146 -19.51 6.64 -7.13
C TRP A 146 -20.38 6.75 -5.87
N THR A 147 -21.45 7.56 -5.88
CA THR A 147 -22.35 7.69 -4.73
C THR A 147 -23.06 6.37 -4.44
N PHE A 148 -23.51 5.65 -5.47
CA PHE A 148 -24.08 4.31 -5.33
C PHE A 148 -23.10 3.35 -4.64
N THR A 149 -21.84 3.30 -5.09
CA THR A 149 -20.83 2.39 -4.52
C THR A 149 -20.62 2.64 -3.03
N PHE A 150 -20.34 3.87 -2.61
CA PHE A 150 -19.99 4.16 -1.21
C PHE A 150 -21.19 4.05 -0.25
N ILE A 151 -22.39 4.45 -0.69
CA ILE A 151 -23.61 4.27 0.11
C ILE A 151 -23.98 2.78 0.20
N SER A 152 -23.84 2.01 -0.88
CA SER A 152 -24.05 0.55 -0.87
C SER A 152 -23.09 -0.14 0.09
N LEU A 153 -21.79 0.23 0.05
CA LEU A 153 -20.77 -0.30 0.95
C LEU A 153 -21.13 -0.01 2.42
N GLY A 154 -21.50 1.23 2.73
CA GLY A 154 -21.94 1.61 4.07
C GLY A 154 -23.15 0.80 4.57
N LYS A 155 -24.12 0.56 3.69
CA LYS A 155 -25.31 -0.25 4.01
C LYS A 155 -24.98 -1.73 4.19
N ALA A 156 -24.15 -2.30 3.33
CA ALA A 156 -23.72 -3.70 3.39
C ALA A 156 -22.90 -4.01 4.65
N LEU A 157 -22.13 -3.03 5.15
CA LEU A 157 -21.35 -3.15 6.39
C LEU A 157 -22.25 -3.26 7.64
N GLY A 158 -23.47 -2.74 7.59
CA GLY A 158 -24.51 -2.94 8.61
C GLY A 158 -24.04 -2.81 10.05
N HIS A 159 -24.25 -3.86 10.86
CA HIS A 159 -23.86 -3.90 12.29
C HIS A 159 -22.37 -3.64 12.56
N ASN A 160 -21.49 -3.87 11.57
CA ASN A 160 -20.03 -3.74 11.73
C ASN A 160 -19.51 -2.31 11.45
N TYR A 161 -20.37 -1.37 11.05
CA TYR A 161 -19.96 -0.02 10.67
C TYR A 161 -19.28 0.77 11.80
N LYS A 162 -19.77 0.68 13.05
CA LYS A 162 -19.19 1.40 14.20
C LYS A 162 -17.73 1.02 14.47
N LEU A 163 -17.38 -0.24 14.23
CA LEU A 163 -16.01 -0.72 14.31
C LEU A 163 -15.17 -0.04 13.22
N LEU A 164 -15.62 -0.04 11.98
CA LEU A 164 -14.88 0.50 10.84
C LEU A 164 -14.66 2.02 10.89
N HIS A 165 -15.65 2.81 11.33
CA HIS A 165 -15.54 4.27 11.47
C HIS A 165 -14.43 4.71 12.45
N THR A 166 -14.24 3.94 13.53
CA THR A 166 -13.23 4.21 14.56
C THR A 166 -11.81 3.96 14.05
N TYR A 167 -11.63 3.04 13.08
CA TYR A 167 -10.33 2.73 12.49
C TYR A 167 -10.05 3.53 11.21
N ALA A 168 -11.06 3.73 10.35
CA ALA A 168 -10.90 4.47 9.09
C ALA A 168 -10.39 5.90 9.33
N SER A 169 -10.88 6.58 10.37
CA SER A 169 -10.40 7.92 10.75
C SER A 169 -8.91 7.94 11.13
N LYS A 170 -8.38 6.88 11.75
CA LYS A 170 -6.96 6.77 12.14
C LYS A 170 -6.05 6.39 10.97
N TYR A 171 -6.49 5.49 10.09
CA TYR A 171 -5.71 5.04 8.93
C TYR A 171 -5.77 6.01 7.74
N LEU A 172 -6.84 6.79 7.59
CA LEU A 172 -6.91 7.86 6.59
C LEU A 172 -5.87 8.96 6.88
N VAL A 173 -5.63 9.29 8.15
CA VAL A 173 -4.56 10.24 8.54
C VAL A 173 -3.18 9.69 8.16
N LEU A 174 -2.92 8.40 8.40
CA LEU A 174 -1.69 7.73 7.94
C LEU A 174 -1.56 7.72 6.41
N GLY A 175 -2.65 7.47 5.69
CA GLY A 175 -2.70 7.53 4.23
C GLY A 175 -2.39 8.92 3.68
N VAL A 176 -2.94 9.97 4.30
CA VAL A 176 -2.67 11.37 3.94
C VAL A 176 -1.21 11.74 4.21
N ILE A 177 -0.62 11.27 5.31
CA ILE A 177 0.81 11.47 5.60
C ILE A 177 1.69 10.77 4.55
N ILE A 178 1.37 9.52 4.18
CA ILE A 178 2.11 8.77 3.16
C ILE A 178 2.01 9.44 1.80
N ILE A 179 0.81 9.90 1.41
CA ILE A 179 0.61 10.66 0.17
C ILE A 179 1.40 11.97 0.22
N GLY A 180 1.40 12.67 1.35
CA GLY A 180 2.21 13.87 1.56
C GLY A 180 3.72 13.63 1.38
N ILE A 181 4.23 12.52 1.90
CA ILE A 181 5.63 12.09 1.73
C ILE A 181 5.92 11.78 0.25
N ILE A 182 5.04 11.02 -0.42
CA ILE A 182 5.19 10.68 -1.84
C ILE A 182 5.17 11.94 -2.71
N VAL A 183 4.24 12.87 -2.48
CA VAL A 183 4.15 14.15 -3.20
C VAL A 183 5.40 15.00 -2.95
N THR A 184 5.92 15.02 -1.72
CA THR A 184 7.16 15.73 -1.38
C THR A 184 8.36 15.12 -2.11
N ILE A 185 8.48 13.79 -2.16
CA ILE A 185 9.54 13.09 -2.89
C ILE A 185 9.44 13.37 -4.39
N ILE A 186 8.23 13.34 -4.97
CA ILE A 186 8.00 13.65 -6.39
C ILE A 186 8.31 15.12 -6.69
N TYR A 187 7.95 16.04 -5.79
CA TYR A 187 8.28 17.47 -5.90
C TYR A 187 9.78 17.70 -5.87
N LEU A 188 10.50 17.06 -4.93
CA LEU A 188 11.95 17.12 -4.83
C LEU A 188 12.64 16.51 -6.07
N TYR A 189 12.15 15.37 -6.56
CA TYR A 189 12.61 14.74 -7.82
C TYR A 189 12.51 15.70 -9.00
N LYS A 190 11.38 16.40 -9.11
CA LYS A 190 11.07 17.28 -10.25
C LYS A 190 11.75 18.65 -10.15
N LYS A 191 12.03 19.14 -8.94
CA LYS A 191 12.69 20.42 -8.68
C LYS A 191 14.21 20.34 -8.82
N TYR A 192 14.82 19.22 -8.45
CA TYR A 192 16.29 19.09 -8.44
C TYR A 192 16.88 18.35 -9.64
N ASN A 193 16.08 17.82 -10.56
CA ASN A 193 16.51 17.20 -11.84
C ASN A 193 17.63 16.13 -11.71
N MET A 194 17.86 15.61 -10.51
CA MET A 194 18.84 14.58 -10.22
C MET A 194 18.11 13.26 -10.07
N SER A 195 18.63 12.20 -10.70
CA SER A 195 18.13 10.86 -10.42
C SER A 195 18.34 10.57 -8.93
N ILE A 196 17.34 10.02 -8.25
CA ILE A 196 17.46 9.63 -6.83
C ILE A 196 18.68 8.71 -6.66
N SER A 197 18.98 7.90 -7.67
CA SER A 197 20.21 7.12 -7.78
C SER A 197 21.47 7.97 -7.70
N GLU A 198 21.59 9.10 -8.41
CA GLU A 198 22.79 9.95 -8.38
C GLU A 198 22.94 10.73 -7.09
N PHE A 199 21.84 11.24 -6.51
CA PHE A 199 21.90 11.95 -5.24
C PHE A 199 22.27 11.00 -4.09
N ILE A 200 21.64 9.82 -4.04
CA ILE A 200 21.96 8.77 -3.07
C ILE A 200 23.38 8.27 -3.33
N TYR A 201 23.76 7.99 -4.58
CA TYR A 201 25.11 7.54 -4.93
C TYR A 201 26.18 8.57 -4.57
N LYS A 202 25.96 9.86 -4.79
CA LYS A 202 26.93 10.93 -4.47
C LYS A 202 27.06 11.17 -2.96
N LYS A 203 25.96 11.03 -2.20
CA LYS A 203 25.96 11.20 -0.75
C LYS A 203 26.55 9.97 -0.04
N ILE A 204 26.18 8.78 -0.50
CA ILE A 204 26.79 7.51 -0.10
C ILE A 204 28.26 7.50 -0.49
N SER A 205 28.63 7.83 -1.73
CA SER A 205 30.03 7.81 -2.17
C SER A 205 30.91 8.81 -1.40
N SER A 206 30.37 9.98 -1.00
CA SER A 206 31.11 10.93 -0.15
C SER A 206 31.42 10.37 1.24
N ILE A 207 30.50 9.57 1.80
CA ILE A 207 30.71 8.85 3.08
C ILE A 207 31.73 7.72 2.88
N PHE A 208 31.75 7.10 1.70
CA PHE A 208 32.68 6.02 1.33
C PHE A 208 34.12 6.50 1.04
N ILE A 209 34.32 7.74 0.56
CA ILE A 209 35.66 8.26 0.24
C ILE A 209 36.51 8.51 1.50
N LEU A 210 35.90 8.65 2.67
CA LEU A 210 36.61 9.00 3.90
C LEU A 210 37.33 7.82 4.59
N TYR A 211 37.22 6.59 4.07
CA TYR A 211 37.42 5.41 4.92
C TYR A 211 38.10 4.21 4.21
N ASN A 212 39.45 4.20 4.13
CA ASN A 212 40.32 3.06 3.69
C ASN A 212 40.91 2.19 4.85
N SER A 213 40.62 0.88 4.90
CA SER A 213 41.36 -0.27 5.51
C SER A 213 40.40 -1.41 5.91
N LEU A 214 40.87 -2.67 5.91
CA LEU A 214 40.12 -3.91 6.24
C LEU A 214 39.26 -3.88 7.52
N GLY A 215 39.56 -2.99 8.48
CA GLY A 215 38.71 -2.76 9.66
C GLY A 215 37.34 -2.14 9.32
N LYS A 216 37.20 -1.54 8.14
CA LYS A 216 36.04 -0.74 7.73
C LYS A 216 34.94 -1.60 7.13
N LEU A 217 35.28 -2.72 6.49
CA LEU A 217 34.30 -3.73 6.12
C LEU A 217 33.68 -4.36 7.38
N LYS A 218 34.49 -4.68 8.40
CA LYS A 218 33.98 -5.13 9.71
C LYS A 218 33.11 -4.07 10.36
N LEU A 219 33.54 -2.81 10.39
CA LEU A 219 32.77 -1.70 10.97
C LEU A 219 31.45 -1.42 10.23
N MET A 220 31.43 -1.48 8.89
CA MET A 220 30.21 -1.34 8.09
C MET A 220 29.24 -2.51 8.30
N LEU A 221 29.74 -3.75 8.33
CA LEU A 221 28.92 -4.91 8.66
C LEU A 221 28.35 -4.79 10.07
N ILE A 222 29.15 -4.31 11.04
CA ILE A 222 28.70 -4.02 12.40
C ILE A 222 27.61 -2.94 12.40
N LEU A 223 27.78 -1.82 11.68
CA LEU A 223 26.77 -0.76 11.60
C LEU A 223 25.47 -1.23 10.93
N VAL A 224 25.55 -2.02 9.86
CA VAL A 224 24.38 -2.62 9.20
C VAL A 224 23.70 -3.63 10.12
N ALA A 225 24.47 -4.43 10.87
CA ALA A 225 23.94 -5.35 11.88
C ALA A 225 23.27 -4.61 13.05
N ILE A 226 23.86 -3.51 13.55
CA ILE A 226 23.27 -2.65 14.57
C ILE A 226 21.99 -2.00 14.05
N GLY A 227 21.99 -1.49 12.82
CA GLY A 227 20.80 -0.91 12.18
C GLY A 227 19.68 -1.93 12.01
N TYR A 228 20.01 -3.16 11.60
CA TYR A 228 19.06 -4.26 11.52
C TYR A 228 18.51 -4.64 12.90
N ALA A 229 19.38 -4.77 13.91
CA ALA A 229 18.96 -5.05 15.29
C ALA A 229 18.03 -3.95 15.83
N TYR A 230 18.33 -2.68 15.57
CA TYR A 230 17.46 -1.56 15.92
C TYR A 230 16.09 -1.64 15.23
N LEU A 231 16.06 -1.96 13.93
CA LEU A 231 14.81 -2.13 13.18
C LEU A 231 13.98 -3.31 13.70
N LEU A 232 14.63 -4.43 14.07
CA LEU A 232 13.97 -5.56 14.71
C LEU A 232 13.36 -5.15 16.05
N VAL A 233 14.12 -4.47 16.91
CA VAL A 233 13.64 -3.98 18.21
C VAL A 233 12.48 -3.00 18.05
N LYS A 234 12.55 -2.07 17.08
CA LYS A 234 11.45 -1.13 16.80
C LYS A 234 10.23 -1.81 16.20
N GLY A 235 10.42 -2.81 15.33
CA GLY A 235 9.33 -3.65 14.84
C GLY A 235 8.65 -4.40 15.98
N PHE A 236 9.45 -4.96 16.89
CA PHE A 236 8.97 -5.62 18.11
C PHE A 236 8.19 -4.65 19.00
N GLU A 237 8.72 -3.46 19.30
CA GLU A 237 8.05 -2.43 20.10
C GLU A 237 6.73 -1.97 19.47
N LEU A 238 6.71 -1.78 18.15
CA LEU A 238 5.50 -1.39 17.41
C LEU A 238 4.44 -2.49 17.49
N ILE A 239 4.82 -3.75 17.32
CA ILE A 239 3.93 -4.90 17.44
C ILE A 239 3.43 -5.03 18.88
N HIS A 240 4.32 -4.98 19.88
CA HIS A 240 3.97 -5.12 21.30
C HIS A 240 3.00 -4.01 21.76
N ASN A 241 3.25 -2.76 21.36
CA ASN A 241 2.34 -1.64 21.61
C ASN A 241 0.98 -1.82 20.91
N PHE A 242 0.93 -2.57 19.80
CA PHE A 242 -0.30 -2.92 19.09
C PHE A 242 -1.02 -4.13 19.74
N MET A 243 -0.26 -5.08 20.31
CA MET A 243 -0.74 -6.29 21.02
C MET A 243 -1.54 -5.94 22.27
N ASN A 244 -1.08 -4.98 23.08
CA ASN A 244 -1.65 -4.75 24.41
C ASN A 244 -3.10 -4.19 24.42
N HIS A 245 -3.66 -3.75 23.28
CA HIS A 245 -5.04 -3.20 23.26
C HIS A 245 -5.89 -3.44 21.99
N LYS A 246 -5.33 -3.87 20.83
CA LYS A 246 -6.06 -3.76 19.54
C LYS A 246 -5.90 -4.92 18.56
N LEU A 247 -5.01 -5.88 18.81
CA LEU A 247 -4.72 -6.94 17.83
C LEU A 247 -5.80 -8.00 17.68
N ASP A 248 -6.46 -8.40 18.77
CA ASP A 248 -7.58 -9.35 18.71
C ASP A 248 -8.70 -8.89 17.77
N LEU A 249 -8.99 -7.59 17.78
CA LEU A 249 -10.06 -7.04 16.96
C LEU A 249 -9.63 -6.90 15.50
N PHE A 250 -8.38 -6.52 15.25
CA PHE A 250 -7.81 -6.52 13.90
C PHE A 250 -7.84 -7.93 13.29
N ASP A 251 -7.42 -8.94 14.05
CA ASP A 251 -7.39 -10.33 13.61
C ASP A 251 -8.81 -10.86 13.36
N LYS A 252 -9.75 -10.59 14.27
CA LYS A 252 -11.16 -11.00 14.10
C LYS A 252 -11.80 -10.34 12.87
N VAL A 253 -11.70 -9.02 12.72
CA VAL A 253 -12.31 -8.28 11.61
C VAL A 253 -11.70 -8.69 10.27
N THR A 254 -10.37 -8.76 10.20
CA THR A 254 -9.68 -9.08 8.95
C THR A 254 -9.95 -10.52 8.52
N THR A 255 -10.04 -11.46 9.47
CA THR A 255 -10.42 -12.85 9.18
C THR A 255 -11.85 -12.94 8.64
N ILE A 256 -12.81 -12.19 9.21
CA ILE A 256 -14.19 -12.15 8.72
C ILE A 256 -14.24 -11.60 7.29
N ILE A 257 -13.55 -10.50 7.01
CA ILE A 257 -13.51 -9.88 5.68
C ILE A 257 -12.91 -10.84 4.66
N ILE A 258 -11.77 -11.46 4.97
CA ILE A 258 -11.09 -12.40 4.07
C ILE A 258 -11.97 -13.61 3.78
N LYS A 259 -12.62 -14.18 4.80
CA LYS A 259 -13.57 -15.29 4.61
C LYS A 259 -14.82 -14.90 3.82
N ALA A 260 -15.29 -13.67 3.95
CA ALA A 260 -16.42 -13.19 3.15
C ALA A 260 -16.07 -13.06 1.66
N ILE A 261 -14.80 -12.75 1.36
CA ILE A 261 -14.29 -12.65 -0.02
C ILE A 261 -13.99 -14.05 -0.60
N CYS A 262 -13.44 -14.98 0.20
CA CYS A 262 -13.12 -16.33 -0.23
C CYS A 262 -14.36 -17.25 -0.20
N SER A 263 -14.91 -17.59 -1.37
CA SER A 263 -16.02 -18.55 -1.46
C SER A 263 -15.62 -19.95 -0.99
N LYS A 264 -16.58 -20.75 -0.50
CA LYS A 264 -16.36 -22.15 -0.05
C LYS A 264 -15.74 -23.05 -1.12
N GLU A 265 -15.94 -22.71 -2.39
CA GLU A 265 -15.41 -23.45 -3.54
C GLU A 265 -13.90 -23.21 -3.73
N ILE A 266 -13.43 -21.98 -3.49
CA ILE A 266 -12.01 -21.64 -3.51
C ILE A 266 -11.30 -22.38 -2.36
N ILE A 267 -11.92 -22.42 -1.17
CA ILE A 267 -11.41 -23.11 0.04
C ILE A 267 -11.14 -24.61 -0.20
N LYS A 268 -12.01 -25.30 -0.93
CA LYS A 268 -11.84 -26.73 -1.23
C LYS A 268 -10.63 -27.04 -2.14
N ASN A 269 -10.26 -26.10 -3.01
CA ASN A 269 -9.09 -26.25 -3.89
C ASN A 269 -7.78 -25.79 -3.23
N ILE A 270 -7.83 -25.15 -2.05
CA ILE A 270 -6.65 -24.60 -1.35
C ILE A 270 -5.83 -25.69 -0.66
N ASP A 271 -6.43 -26.80 -0.20
CA ASP A 271 -5.66 -27.89 0.44
C ASP A 271 -4.59 -28.50 -0.50
N ILE A 272 -4.88 -28.55 -1.81
CA ILE A 272 -3.93 -28.96 -2.85
C ILE A 272 -2.79 -27.94 -3.00
N PHE A 273 -3.10 -26.64 -2.93
CA PHE A 273 -2.09 -25.57 -2.93
C PHE A 273 -1.20 -25.58 -1.70
N ARG A 274 -1.74 -25.97 -0.53
CA ARG A 274 -0.95 -26.05 0.71
C ARG A 274 0.04 -27.22 0.69
N PHE A 275 -0.32 -28.36 0.09
CA PHE A 275 0.61 -29.49 -0.09
C PHE A 275 1.86 -29.08 -0.91
N ILE A 276 1.69 -28.09 -1.80
CA ILE A 276 2.77 -27.53 -2.60
C ILE A 276 3.67 -26.58 -1.78
N SER A 277 3.21 -26.04 -0.65
CA SER A 277 3.86 -24.85 -0.08
C SER A 277 4.95 -25.10 0.96
N PHE A 278 5.06 -26.27 1.60
CA PHE A 278 5.56 -26.18 2.99
C PHE A 278 7.00 -26.60 3.28
N ILE A 279 7.49 -27.75 2.84
CA ILE A 279 8.88 -28.18 3.14
C ILE A 279 9.56 -28.83 1.92
N ASN A 280 8.87 -29.73 1.23
CA ASN A 280 9.43 -30.48 0.10
C ASN A 280 9.75 -29.60 -1.11
N ILE A 281 8.89 -28.62 -1.40
CA ILE A 281 9.13 -27.66 -2.48
C ILE A 281 10.11 -26.57 -2.06
N GLY A 282 10.18 -26.22 -0.78
CA GLY A 282 11.21 -25.31 -0.28
C GLY A 282 12.61 -25.86 -0.54
N ILE A 283 12.86 -27.12 -0.16
CA ILE A 283 14.15 -27.78 -0.42
C ILE A 283 14.40 -27.91 -1.93
N PHE A 284 13.41 -28.38 -2.70
CA PHE A 284 13.55 -28.51 -4.15
C PHE A 284 13.85 -27.17 -4.83
N THR A 285 13.16 -26.09 -4.46
CA THR A 285 13.39 -24.75 -5.04
C THR A 285 14.75 -24.18 -4.64
N ILE A 286 15.23 -24.43 -3.42
CA ILE A 286 16.60 -24.08 -3.01
C ILE A 286 17.61 -24.83 -3.86
N VAL A 287 17.42 -26.14 -4.07
CA VAL A 287 18.31 -26.96 -4.91
C VAL A 287 18.32 -26.46 -6.35
N VAL A 288 17.14 -26.21 -6.95
CA VAL A 288 17.02 -25.65 -8.29
C VAL A 288 17.72 -24.29 -8.39
N LEU A 289 17.56 -23.43 -7.38
CA LEU A 289 18.20 -22.12 -7.34
C LEU A 289 19.73 -22.22 -7.19
N ILE A 290 20.24 -23.14 -6.37
CA ILE A 290 21.68 -23.41 -6.25
C ILE A 290 22.24 -23.92 -7.57
N VAL A 291 21.56 -24.87 -8.21
CA VAL A 291 21.95 -25.39 -9.54
C VAL A 291 21.98 -24.26 -10.57
N TRP A 292 20.95 -23.40 -10.59
CA TRP A 292 20.91 -22.24 -11.47
C TRP A 292 22.07 -21.26 -11.23
N ILE A 293 22.44 -21.02 -9.96
CA ILE A 293 23.60 -20.18 -9.60
C ILE A 293 24.92 -20.85 -10.02
N LEU A 294 25.05 -22.17 -9.94
CA LEU A 294 26.25 -22.89 -10.38
C LEU A 294 26.52 -22.73 -11.88
N PHE A 295 25.45 -22.64 -12.70
CA PHE A 295 25.57 -22.33 -14.13
C PHE A 295 26.01 -20.87 -14.39
N LYS A 296 25.99 -19.99 -13.38
CA LYS A 296 26.49 -18.62 -13.49
C LYS A 296 27.95 -18.54 -13.02
N ARG A 297 28.83 -17.99 -13.86
CA ARG A 297 30.28 -17.93 -13.59
C ARG A 297 30.68 -16.90 -12.52
N GLU A 298 29.87 -15.89 -12.24
CA GLU A 298 30.25 -14.77 -11.37
C GLU A 298 29.96 -15.02 -9.89
N ASN A 299 31.00 -15.03 -9.05
CA ASN A 299 30.92 -15.10 -7.57
C ASN A 299 30.07 -16.25 -7.01
N LYS A 300 30.07 -17.43 -7.67
CA LYS A 300 29.19 -18.58 -7.37
C LYS A 300 29.17 -18.97 -5.88
N TYR A 301 30.33 -19.08 -5.23
CA TYR A 301 30.41 -19.49 -3.82
C TYR A 301 29.79 -18.47 -2.86
N LYS A 302 30.00 -17.16 -3.09
CA LYS A 302 29.38 -16.10 -2.27
C LYS A 302 27.87 -16.06 -2.48
N ASN A 303 27.40 -16.29 -3.71
CA ASN A 303 25.97 -16.35 -4.01
C ASN A 303 25.29 -17.58 -3.38
N ILE A 304 25.94 -18.75 -3.42
CA ILE A 304 25.43 -19.97 -2.76
C ILE A 304 25.43 -19.79 -1.24
N GLY A 305 26.51 -19.24 -0.67
CA GLY A 305 26.58 -18.91 0.76
C GLY A 305 25.46 -17.96 1.19
N PHE A 306 25.15 -16.94 0.39
CA PHE A 306 24.00 -16.05 0.62
C PHE A 306 22.67 -16.80 0.67
N VAL A 307 22.42 -17.74 -0.25
CA VAL A 307 21.18 -18.53 -0.25
C VAL A 307 21.07 -19.35 1.02
N LEU A 308 22.14 -20.06 1.39
CA LEU A 308 22.16 -20.89 2.60
C LEU A 308 21.96 -20.05 3.86
N ILE A 309 22.69 -18.93 4.01
CA ILE A 309 22.56 -18.04 5.17
C ILE A 309 21.17 -17.42 5.22
N THR A 310 20.63 -16.95 4.10
CA THR A 310 19.33 -16.28 4.07
C THR A 310 18.21 -17.26 4.40
N VAL A 311 18.25 -18.50 3.88
CA VAL A 311 17.17 -19.45 4.13
C VAL A 311 17.33 -20.17 5.47
N LEU A 312 18.50 -20.75 5.78
CA LEU A 312 18.75 -21.48 7.03
C LEU A 312 18.93 -20.54 8.23
N GLY A 313 19.58 -19.39 8.05
CA GLY A 313 19.67 -18.39 9.12
C GLY A 313 18.30 -17.75 9.43
N GLY A 314 17.43 -17.69 8.42
CA GLY A 314 16.06 -17.23 8.59
C GLY A 314 15.26 -18.10 9.57
N THR A 315 15.39 -19.43 9.48
CA THR A 315 14.68 -20.36 10.39
C THR A 315 15.16 -20.20 11.84
N VAL A 316 16.45 -19.98 12.06
CA VAL A 316 16.98 -19.73 13.41
C VAL A 316 16.47 -18.40 13.98
N ILE A 317 16.44 -17.35 13.17
CA ILE A 317 15.98 -16.02 13.61
C ILE A 317 14.50 -16.01 13.93
N ILE A 318 13.66 -16.64 13.11
CA ILE A 318 12.22 -16.66 13.38
C ILE A 318 11.91 -17.45 14.65
N GLU A 319 12.61 -18.57 14.90
CA GLU A 319 12.48 -19.33 16.14
C GLU A 319 12.90 -18.50 17.38
N LEU A 320 13.99 -17.75 17.27
CA LEU A 320 14.42 -16.82 18.34
C LEU A 320 13.36 -15.74 18.59
N ILE A 321 12.82 -15.14 17.54
CA ILE A 321 11.76 -14.12 17.66
C ILE A 321 10.53 -14.74 18.34
N ASN A 322 10.06 -15.91 17.90
CA ASN A 322 8.91 -16.60 18.47
C ASN A 322 9.10 -16.87 19.97
N LYS A 323 10.26 -17.42 20.36
CA LYS A 323 10.58 -17.66 21.78
C LYS A 323 10.59 -16.38 22.61
N THR A 324 11.05 -15.25 22.06
CA THR A 324 11.00 -13.96 22.79
C THR A 324 9.58 -13.44 22.98
N PHE A 325 8.68 -13.67 22.02
CA PHE A 325 7.26 -13.33 22.16
C PHE A 325 6.54 -14.22 23.16
N GLU A 326 6.79 -15.53 23.12
CA GLU A 326 6.27 -16.47 24.11
C GLU A 326 6.73 -16.11 25.53
N PHE A 327 8.02 -15.80 25.69
CA PHE A 327 8.58 -15.41 26.99
C PHE A 327 7.95 -14.14 27.56
N ASN A 328 7.78 -13.10 26.74
CA ASN A 328 7.22 -11.83 27.19
C ASN A 328 5.70 -11.90 27.48
N ASN A 329 5.00 -12.90 26.93
CA ASN A 329 3.55 -13.09 27.13
C ASN A 329 3.21 -14.02 28.30
N LEU A 330 4.20 -14.54 29.05
CA LEU A 330 4.00 -15.45 30.20
C LEU A 330 3.17 -14.85 31.36
N HIS A 331 2.90 -13.54 31.37
CA HIS A 331 2.11 -12.87 32.42
C HIS A 331 0.66 -12.52 32.02
N VAL A 332 0.18 -12.91 30.84
CA VAL A 332 -1.21 -12.62 30.43
C VAL A 332 -1.93 -13.91 30.07
N THR A 333 -3.02 -14.19 30.80
CA THR A 333 -3.93 -15.32 30.61
C THR A 333 -4.62 -15.24 29.25
N ILE A 334 -3.96 -15.70 28.18
CA ILE A 334 -4.54 -15.70 26.83
C ILE A 334 -4.47 -17.11 26.24
N ARG A 335 -5.47 -17.94 26.56
CA ARG A 335 -5.62 -19.30 26.01
C ARG A 335 -5.87 -19.34 24.49
N GLU A 336 -6.19 -18.21 23.83
CA GLU A 336 -6.48 -18.18 22.38
C GLU A 336 -5.24 -17.86 21.51
N PHE A 337 -4.23 -17.14 22.02
CA PHE A 337 -3.00 -16.81 21.26
C PHE A 337 -2.01 -17.97 21.19
N ILE A 338 -2.08 -18.94 22.11
CA ILE A 338 -1.22 -20.13 22.15
C ILE A 338 -1.44 -21.05 20.93
N LYS A 339 -2.56 -20.87 20.19
CA LYS A 339 -2.86 -21.69 19.01
C LYS A 339 -2.00 -21.35 17.78
N TYR A 340 -1.42 -20.15 17.71
CA TYR A 340 -0.73 -19.65 16.52
C TYR A 340 0.65 -19.10 16.89
N SER A 341 1.70 -19.49 16.15
CA SER A 341 3.04 -18.91 16.31
C SER A 341 3.02 -17.43 15.89
N PHE A 342 3.68 -16.57 16.65
CA PHE A 342 3.77 -15.15 16.30
C PHE A 342 5.23 -14.68 16.34
N PRO A 343 5.79 -14.19 15.22
CA PRO A 343 5.23 -14.14 13.87
C PRO A 343 5.02 -15.51 13.20
N SER A 344 4.31 -15.54 12.06
CA SER A 344 4.14 -16.77 11.28
C SER A 344 5.46 -17.26 10.70
N GLU A 345 5.90 -18.45 11.14
CA GLU A 345 7.08 -19.13 10.60
C GLU A 345 6.93 -19.43 9.10
N ASP A 346 5.73 -19.87 8.74
CA ASP A 346 5.31 -20.28 7.41
C ASP A 346 5.42 -19.14 6.39
N ILE A 347 4.80 -18.01 6.72
CA ILE A 347 4.86 -16.81 5.90
C ILE A 347 6.28 -16.26 5.86
N PHE A 348 7.01 -16.31 6.97
CA PHE A 348 8.37 -15.83 7.03
C PHE A 348 9.28 -16.62 6.08
N PHE A 349 9.26 -17.95 6.15
CA PHE A 349 10.09 -18.83 5.33
C PHE A 349 9.78 -18.68 3.84
N THR A 350 8.50 -18.79 3.46
CA THR A 350 8.06 -18.68 2.06
C THR A 350 8.43 -17.33 1.44
N SER A 351 8.21 -16.24 2.19
CA SER A 351 8.56 -14.88 1.75
C SER A 351 10.08 -14.68 1.62
N THR A 352 10.85 -15.27 2.52
CA THR A 352 12.32 -15.25 2.47
C THR A 352 12.83 -15.95 1.20
N LEU A 353 12.25 -17.11 0.87
CA LEU A 353 12.59 -17.88 -0.32
C LEU A 353 12.20 -17.14 -1.61
N ILE A 354 10.98 -16.60 -1.68
CA ILE A 354 10.52 -15.79 -2.83
C ILE A 354 11.40 -14.55 -3.01
N GLY A 355 11.73 -13.84 -1.92
CA GLY A 355 12.60 -12.67 -1.96
C GLY A 355 14.02 -13.01 -2.46
N THR A 356 14.55 -14.16 -2.04
CA THR A 356 15.85 -14.66 -2.49
C THR A 356 15.84 -14.99 -3.99
N ILE A 357 14.80 -15.67 -4.48
CA ILE A 357 14.61 -15.96 -5.91
C ILE A 357 14.53 -14.65 -6.71
N LEU A 358 13.69 -13.71 -6.24
CA LEU A 358 13.47 -12.42 -6.88
C LEU A 358 14.78 -11.63 -7.03
N TYR A 359 15.61 -11.61 -5.99
CA TYR A 359 16.93 -10.99 -6.04
C TYR A 359 17.77 -11.54 -7.20
N PHE A 360 17.87 -12.86 -7.35
CA PHE A 360 18.67 -13.46 -8.41
C PHE A 360 18.07 -13.26 -9.80
N ILE A 361 16.73 -13.26 -9.94
CA ILE A 361 16.06 -12.89 -11.19
C ILE A 361 16.44 -11.47 -11.59
N ILE A 362 16.40 -10.52 -10.65
CA ILE A 362 16.75 -9.12 -10.90
C ILE A 362 18.25 -8.97 -11.22
N LYS A 363 19.11 -9.72 -10.52
CA LYS A 363 20.57 -9.70 -10.67
C LYS A 363 21.02 -10.21 -12.03
N TYR A 364 20.50 -11.36 -12.49
CA TYR A 364 20.99 -12.02 -13.69
C TYR A 364 20.26 -11.66 -14.98
N ASN A 365 19.08 -11.02 -14.92
CA ASN A 365 18.36 -10.60 -16.11
C ASN A 365 18.64 -9.14 -16.46
N LYS A 366 18.94 -8.86 -17.74
CA LYS A 366 19.14 -7.48 -18.23
C LYS A 366 17.83 -6.79 -18.63
N ARG A 367 16.79 -7.56 -19.01
CA ARG A 367 15.52 -7.02 -19.51
C ARG A 367 14.68 -6.44 -18.38
N LEU A 368 14.37 -5.14 -18.44
CA LEU A 368 13.56 -4.43 -17.45
C LEU A 368 12.14 -5.03 -17.30
N ILE A 369 11.55 -5.49 -18.39
CA ILE A 369 10.22 -6.12 -18.40
C ILE A 369 10.20 -7.36 -17.49
N ILE A 370 11.22 -8.23 -17.59
CA ILE A 370 11.31 -9.43 -16.76
C ILE A 370 11.42 -9.06 -15.27
N LYS A 371 12.18 -8.01 -14.94
CA LYS A 371 12.33 -7.53 -13.56
C LYS A 371 11.01 -7.03 -12.98
N ASN A 372 10.29 -6.19 -13.72
CA ASN A 372 9.03 -5.62 -13.26
C ASN A 372 7.96 -6.69 -13.10
N ILE A 373 7.86 -7.62 -14.07
CA ILE A 373 6.93 -8.74 -14.01
C ILE A 373 7.27 -9.66 -12.82
N SER A 374 8.55 -9.98 -12.59
CA SER A 374 8.92 -10.85 -11.47
C SER A 374 8.57 -10.24 -10.11
N VAL A 375 8.78 -8.91 -9.94
CA VAL A 375 8.38 -8.22 -8.70
C VAL A 375 6.86 -8.31 -8.50
N PHE A 376 6.08 -8.06 -9.55
CA PHE A 376 4.62 -8.12 -9.47
C PHE A 376 4.12 -9.54 -9.14
N ILE A 377 4.68 -10.56 -9.81
CA ILE A 377 4.34 -11.97 -9.55
C ILE A 377 4.71 -12.36 -8.12
N SER A 378 5.89 -11.98 -7.62
CA SER A 378 6.30 -12.27 -6.24
C SER A 378 5.33 -11.66 -5.21
N ILE A 379 4.89 -10.42 -5.42
CA ILE A 379 3.91 -9.77 -4.53
C ILE A 379 2.57 -10.51 -4.55
N LEU A 380 2.08 -10.89 -5.74
CA LEU A 380 0.83 -11.64 -5.87
C LEU A 380 0.89 -13.01 -5.18
N ILE A 381 2.01 -13.74 -5.34
CA ILE A 381 2.20 -15.03 -4.68
C ILE A 381 2.22 -14.86 -3.18
N CYS A 382 2.99 -13.89 -2.65
CA CYS A 382 3.02 -13.61 -1.22
C CYS A 382 1.60 -13.32 -0.72
N LEU A 383 0.87 -12.37 -1.32
CA LEU A 383 -0.49 -12.03 -0.91
C LEU A 383 -1.45 -13.22 -0.95
N ALA A 384 -1.37 -14.06 -1.98
CA ALA A 384 -2.20 -15.24 -2.11
C ALA A 384 -1.99 -16.21 -0.93
N ILE A 385 -0.72 -16.50 -0.60
CA ILE A 385 -0.38 -17.40 0.52
C ILE A 385 -0.96 -16.85 1.84
N GLY A 386 -0.78 -15.57 2.13
CA GLY A 386 -1.29 -14.97 3.36
C GLY A 386 -2.81 -14.97 3.45
N ILE A 387 -3.50 -14.68 2.34
CA ILE A 387 -4.97 -14.75 2.27
C ILE A 387 -5.44 -16.19 2.50
N PHE A 388 -4.75 -17.18 1.93
CA PHE A 388 -5.08 -18.59 2.11
C PHE A 388 -4.92 -19.04 3.56
N ASP A 389 -3.80 -18.74 4.21
CA ASP A 389 -3.55 -19.11 5.60
C ASP A 389 -4.59 -18.50 6.56
N ILE A 390 -5.00 -17.25 6.32
CA ILE A 390 -6.05 -16.59 7.09
C ILE A 390 -7.41 -17.24 6.82
N SER A 391 -7.75 -17.51 5.56
CA SER A 391 -9.05 -18.10 5.20
C SER A 391 -9.26 -19.50 5.80
N LEU A 392 -8.18 -20.29 5.92
CA LEU A 392 -8.17 -21.62 6.52
C LEU A 392 -8.09 -21.61 8.05
N ASN A 393 -7.95 -20.45 8.71
CA ASN A 393 -7.66 -20.33 10.15
C ASN A 393 -6.39 -21.06 10.57
N ILE A 394 -5.39 -21.10 9.70
CA ILE A 394 -4.06 -21.62 10.02
C ILE A 394 -3.26 -20.56 10.75
N GLN A 395 -3.48 -19.29 10.42
CA GLN A 395 -2.73 -18.19 11.00
C GLN A 395 -3.59 -16.93 11.13
N ASN A 396 -3.31 -16.15 12.18
CA ASN A 396 -3.93 -14.85 12.37
C ASN A 396 -3.36 -13.80 11.38
N PRO A 397 -4.19 -12.85 10.90
CA PRO A 397 -3.75 -11.78 10.00
C PRO A 397 -2.52 -11.00 10.48
N SER A 398 -2.45 -10.72 11.78
CA SER A 398 -1.32 -10.05 12.42
C SER A 398 -0.03 -10.85 12.29
N GLY A 399 -0.09 -12.16 12.54
CA GLY A 399 1.04 -13.08 12.41
C GLY A 399 1.53 -13.20 10.98
N VAL A 400 0.61 -13.18 10.00
CA VAL A 400 0.94 -13.14 8.56
C VAL A 400 1.68 -11.85 8.20
N ILE A 401 1.17 -10.68 8.62
CA ILE A 401 1.81 -9.38 8.35
C ILE A 401 3.20 -9.30 9.00
N ALA A 402 3.31 -9.74 10.25
CA ALA A 402 4.58 -9.80 10.95
C ALA A 402 5.58 -10.72 10.22
N GLY A 403 5.13 -11.88 9.73
CA GLY A 403 5.94 -12.78 8.92
C GLY A 403 6.52 -12.10 7.67
N TYR A 404 5.69 -11.37 6.91
CA TYR A 404 6.18 -10.62 5.74
C TYR A 404 7.19 -9.54 6.10
N LEU A 405 6.93 -8.77 7.16
CA LEU A 405 7.79 -7.68 7.60
C LEU A 405 9.17 -8.21 8.00
N PHE A 406 9.22 -9.20 8.87
CA PHE A 406 10.47 -9.78 9.33
C PHE A 406 11.23 -10.47 8.19
N ALA A 407 10.55 -11.19 7.30
CA ALA A 407 11.19 -11.83 6.14
C ALA A 407 11.79 -10.78 5.18
N THR A 408 11.06 -9.70 4.91
CA THR A 408 11.54 -8.63 4.01
C THR A 408 12.77 -7.95 4.59
N LEU A 409 12.75 -7.61 5.89
CA LEU A 409 13.90 -7.04 6.59
C LEU A 409 15.11 -7.99 6.55
N TRP A 410 14.88 -9.28 6.79
CA TRP A 410 15.92 -10.30 6.78
C TRP A 410 16.56 -10.47 5.39
N VAL A 411 15.76 -10.54 4.32
CA VAL A 411 16.26 -10.64 2.95
C VAL A 411 17.05 -9.38 2.56
N ILE A 412 16.53 -8.18 2.86
CA ILE A 412 17.22 -6.91 2.56
C ILE A 412 18.57 -6.85 3.27
N PHE A 413 18.61 -7.19 4.55
CA PHE A 413 19.84 -7.24 5.33
C PHE A 413 20.89 -8.15 4.66
N ASN A 414 20.51 -9.38 4.31
CA ASN A 414 21.42 -10.31 3.67
C ASN A 414 21.87 -9.85 2.28
N ILE A 415 21.00 -9.16 1.50
CA ILE A 415 21.38 -8.60 0.20
C ILE A 415 22.44 -7.52 0.36
N VAL A 416 22.27 -6.62 1.35
CA VAL A 416 23.23 -5.56 1.65
C VAL A 416 24.58 -6.17 2.06
N VAL A 417 24.56 -7.16 2.95
CA VAL A 417 25.77 -7.89 3.37
C VAL A 417 26.47 -8.55 2.17
N LEU A 418 25.73 -9.22 1.29
CA LEU A 418 26.28 -9.83 0.09
C LEU A 418 26.91 -8.78 -0.85
N GLN A 419 26.23 -7.67 -1.12
CA GLN A 419 26.73 -6.60 -1.99
C GLN A 419 28.03 -6.00 -1.45
N LEU A 420 28.05 -5.67 -0.15
CA LEU A 420 29.26 -5.17 0.52
C LEU A 420 30.42 -6.18 0.43
N SER A 421 30.14 -7.47 0.58
CA SER A 421 31.15 -8.53 0.47
C SER A 421 31.72 -8.70 -0.96
N ILE A 422 31.02 -8.22 -1.99
CA ILE A 422 31.42 -8.34 -3.41
C ILE A 422 32.10 -7.06 -3.91
N GLU A 423 31.55 -5.88 -3.58
CA GLU A 423 31.99 -4.59 -4.17
C GLU A 423 33.24 -4.01 -3.50
N ILE A 424 33.37 -4.13 -2.18
CA ILE A 424 34.50 -3.52 -1.44
C ILE A 424 35.86 -4.09 -1.90
N PRO A 425 36.06 -5.42 -2.05
CA PRO A 425 37.34 -5.96 -2.52
C PRO A 425 37.71 -5.48 -3.93
N LYS A 426 36.72 -5.25 -4.81
CA LYS A 426 36.96 -4.73 -6.17
C LYS A 426 37.49 -3.30 -6.14
N ILE A 427 36.95 -2.46 -5.25
CA ILE A 427 37.37 -1.07 -5.07
C ILE A 427 38.78 -1.00 -4.48
N GLU A 428 39.12 -1.88 -3.54
CA GLU A 428 40.48 -1.95 -2.96
C GLU A 428 41.51 -2.37 -4.01
N SER A 429 41.21 -3.36 -4.87
CA SER A 429 42.12 -3.78 -5.95
C SER A 429 42.34 -2.71 -7.02
N MET A 430 41.35 -1.84 -7.26
CA MET A 430 41.46 -0.73 -8.22
C MET A 430 42.27 0.46 -7.67
N LYS A 431 42.46 0.56 -6.35
CA LYS A 431 43.31 1.59 -5.72
C LYS A 431 44.78 1.15 -5.57
N SER A 432 45.07 -0.14 -5.70
CA SER A 432 46.42 -0.71 -5.64
C SER A 432 47.09 -0.88 -7.01
N MET A 433 46.35 -0.62 -8.09
CA MET A 433 46.85 -0.39 -9.46
C MET A 433 46.94 1.11 -9.69
#